data_AF-A0A2E4EAY1-F1
#
_entry.id   AF-A0A2E4EAY1-F1
#
_cell.length_a   1.000
_cell.length_b   1.000
_cell.length_c   1.000
_cell.angle_alpha   90.00
_cell.angle_beta   90.00
_cell.angle_gamma   90.00
#
_symmetry.space_group_name_H-M   'P 1'
#
loop_
_entity.id
_entity.type
_entity.pdbx_description
1 polymer ?
#
loop_
_entity_poly.entity_id
_entity_poly.type
_entity_poly.pdbx_seq_one_letter_code
_entity_poly.pdbx_strand_id
1 'polypeptide(L)'
;MKKIIVALTIGFYSVSGIGQSLFINEVLAVNKTAVKNQEGKYEDWIEIYNGSSENMNVGGYFLSDDKTMLSKWAIPKNVIIKSKGFLLVLADNQPNKGGFHTNFKLSSKGETLYLSDKQGNLIHKLKFKRQYRDISYGLFPDGGTEKRYMNVSIGKKNLSTQVLGFDYTKANKQKIKLHVNAEKSGFVVYNDTGEMVRVILRNSKDQVFHRSKIEDQTGMIDLGGLEPGKYELQIGKNIYKIVKQ
;
A
#
# COMPACT_ATOMS: atom_id res chain seq x y z
N MET A 1 67.97 8.07 -24.92
CA MET A 1 67.16 7.84 -23.69
C MET A 1 65.73 7.51 -24.14
N LYS A 2 65.26 6.26 -23.96
CA LYS A 2 63.90 5.85 -24.36
C LYS A 2 62.91 6.24 -23.25
N LYS A 3 61.92 7.09 -23.57
CA LYS A 3 60.82 7.41 -22.66
C LYS A 3 59.81 6.25 -22.68
N ILE A 4 59.63 5.58 -21.54
CA ILE A 4 58.58 4.58 -21.33
C ILE A 4 57.32 5.33 -20.89
N ILE A 5 56.26 5.24 -21.69
CA ILE A 5 54.93 5.76 -21.33
C ILE A 5 54.14 4.59 -20.75
N VAL A 6 53.82 4.65 -19.46
CA VAL A 6 52.92 3.70 -18.81
C VAL A 6 51.51 4.26 -18.90
N ALA A 7 50.67 3.66 -19.76
CA ALA A 7 49.25 3.97 -19.81
C ALA A 7 48.55 3.26 -18.65
N LEU A 8 48.14 4.03 -17.63
CA LEU A 8 47.30 3.52 -16.54
C LEU A 8 45.84 3.52 -17.01
N THR A 9 45.35 2.39 -17.51
CA THR A 9 43.93 2.20 -17.75
C THR A 9 43.19 2.06 -16.42
N ILE A 10 42.56 3.14 -15.98
CA ILE A 10 41.61 3.10 -14.86
C ILE A 10 40.32 2.49 -15.39
N GLY A 11 40.12 1.21 -15.14
CA GLY A 11 38.83 0.57 -15.37
C GLY A 11 37.81 1.15 -14.41
N PHE A 12 36.86 1.95 -14.91
CA PHE A 12 35.67 2.30 -14.17
C PHE A 12 34.79 1.05 -14.08
N TYR A 13 34.96 0.27 -13.01
CA TYR A 13 33.96 -0.72 -12.62
C TYR A 13 32.75 0.06 -12.12
N SER A 14 31.69 0.10 -12.93
CA SER A 14 30.38 0.49 -12.43
C SER A 14 29.99 -0.53 -11.37
N VAL A 15 30.12 -0.18 -10.09
CA VAL A 15 29.40 -0.90 -9.05
C VAL A 15 27.94 -0.63 -9.35
N SER A 16 27.25 -1.60 -9.96
CA SER A 16 25.80 -1.65 -9.92
C SER A 16 25.46 -1.65 -8.45
N GLY A 17 25.10 -0.50 -7.89
CA GLY A 17 24.60 -0.43 -6.53
C GLY A 17 23.47 -1.46 -6.47
N ILE A 18 23.63 -2.49 -5.62
CA ILE A 18 22.56 -3.46 -5.37
C ILE A 18 21.51 -2.67 -4.59
N GLY A 19 20.70 -1.91 -5.34
CA GLY A 19 19.51 -1.29 -4.80
C GLY A 19 18.66 -2.40 -4.22
N GLN A 20 18.08 -2.15 -3.05
CA GLN A 20 17.06 -3.02 -2.50
C GLN A 20 16.03 -3.35 -3.58
N SER A 21 15.86 -4.64 -3.87
CA SER A 21 15.06 -5.11 -5.00
C SER A 21 13.90 -6.02 -4.58
N LEU A 22 13.75 -6.27 -3.28
CA LEU A 22 12.66 -7.04 -2.72
C LEU A 22 11.90 -6.18 -1.70
N PHE A 23 10.60 -6.08 -1.91
CA PHE A 23 9.75 -5.13 -1.20
C PHE A 23 8.51 -5.81 -0.65
N ILE A 24 8.09 -5.36 0.53
CA ILE A 24 6.69 -5.51 0.95
C ILE A 24 5.93 -4.43 0.19
N ASN A 25 5.20 -4.84 -0.85
CA ASN A 25 4.66 -3.95 -1.88
C ASN A 25 3.29 -3.41 -1.53
N GLU A 26 2.40 -4.27 -1.05
CA GLU A 26 1.01 -3.93 -0.77
C GLU A 26 0.50 -4.75 0.43
N VAL A 27 -0.34 -4.15 1.26
CA VAL A 27 -1.07 -4.82 2.33
C VAL A 27 -2.55 -4.50 2.26
N LEU A 28 -3.39 -5.48 2.62
CA LEU A 28 -4.81 -5.32 2.76
C LEU A 28 -5.28 -5.98 4.06
N ALA A 29 -5.45 -5.21 5.14
CA ALA A 29 -5.83 -5.76 6.46
C ALA A 29 -7.32 -5.67 6.80
N VAL A 30 -8.14 -5.09 5.91
CA VAL A 30 -9.60 -5.03 6.09
C VAL A 30 -10.27 -5.42 4.79
N ASN A 31 -10.11 -6.69 4.42
CA ASN A 31 -10.73 -7.27 3.23
C ASN A 31 -12.14 -7.78 3.55
N LYS A 32 -13.15 -7.31 2.82
CA LYS A 32 -14.56 -7.69 3.00
C LYS A 32 -15.24 -8.03 1.69
N THR A 33 -14.86 -7.39 0.61
CA THR A 33 -15.43 -7.61 -0.73
C THR A 33 -14.43 -7.60 -1.87
N ALA A 34 -13.21 -7.07 -1.69
CA ALA A 34 -12.28 -6.87 -2.81
C ALA A 34 -11.67 -8.17 -3.36
N VAL A 35 -10.90 -8.90 -2.56
CA VAL A 35 -10.09 -10.02 -3.08
C VAL A 35 -10.34 -11.28 -2.29
N LYS A 36 -10.96 -12.28 -2.91
CA LYS A 36 -11.11 -13.61 -2.29
C LYS A 36 -9.81 -14.41 -2.40
N ASN A 37 -9.51 -15.20 -1.39
CA ASN A 37 -8.51 -16.27 -1.49
C ASN A 37 -9.07 -17.47 -2.27
N GLN A 38 -8.27 -18.51 -2.44
CA GLN A 38 -8.66 -19.73 -3.18
C GLN A 38 -9.85 -20.48 -2.53
N GLU A 39 -10.11 -20.27 -1.24
CA GLU A 39 -11.27 -20.81 -0.52
C GLU A 39 -12.52 -19.91 -0.64
N GLY A 40 -12.45 -18.81 -1.39
CA GLY A 40 -13.55 -17.86 -1.51
C GLY A 40 -13.71 -16.91 -0.31
N LYS A 41 -12.74 -16.86 0.61
CA LYS A 41 -12.78 -16.03 1.83
C LYS A 41 -12.04 -14.70 1.64
N TYR A 42 -12.48 -13.70 2.39
CA TYR A 42 -11.84 -12.38 2.43
C TYR A 42 -10.91 -12.29 3.64
N GLU A 43 -9.65 -12.67 3.42
CA GLU A 43 -8.58 -12.61 4.42
C GLU A 43 -7.63 -11.45 4.16
N ASP A 44 -6.73 -11.22 5.11
CA ASP A 44 -5.72 -10.17 4.98
C ASP A 44 -4.61 -10.62 4.04
N TRP A 45 -4.12 -9.69 3.22
CA TRP A 45 -3.09 -9.95 2.24
C TRP A 45 -1.82 -9.16 2.52
N ILE A 46 -0.68 -9.82 2.29
CA ILE A 46 0.64 -9.21 2.15
C ILE A 46 1.13 -9.58 0.75
N GLU A 47 1.56 -8.58 -0.01
CA GLU A 47 2.22 -8.78 -1.29
C GLU A 47 3.71 -8.46 -1.18
N ILE A 48 4.54 -9.37 -1.69
CA ILE A 48 5.98 -9.15 -1.85
C ILE A 48 6.29 -8.98 -3.34
N TYR A 49 6.99 -7.91 -3.70
CA TYR A 49 7.38 -7.61 -5.07
C TYR A 49 8.89 -7.79 -5.28
N ASN A 50 9.25 -8.50 -6.34
CA ASN A 50 10.62 -8.58 -6.85
C ASN A 50 10.84 -7.51 -7.92
N GLY A 51 11.42 -6.38 -7.53
CA GLY A 51 11.79 -5.28 -8.40
C GLY A 51 13.09 -5.49 -9.19
N SER A 52 13.78 -6.62 -9.08
CA SER A 52 14.98 -6.90 -9.88
C SER A 52 14.63 -7.28 -11.33
N SER A 53 15.65 -7.37 -12.19
CA SER A 53 15.54 -7.92 -13.55
C SER A 53 15.64 -9.45 -13.60
N GLU A 54 15.89 -10.11 -12.47
CA GLU A 54 16.13 -11.55 -12.37
C GLU A 54 15.08 -12.24 -11.49
N ASN A 55 14.99 -13.57 -11.60
CA ASN A 55 14.16 -14.35 -10.69
C ASN A 55 14.85 -14.44 -9.32
N MET A 56 14.10 -14.25 -8.24
CA MET A 56 14.64 -14.27 -6.89
C MET A 56 14.08 -15.46 -6.10
N ASN A 57 14.98 -16.29 -5.54
CA ASN A 57 14.60 -17.33 -4.60
C ASN A 57 14.48 -16.76 -3.19
N VAL A 58 13.26 -16.66 -2.71
CA VAL A 58 12.90 -16.13 -1.38
C VAL A 58 12.50 -17.25 -0.42
N GLY A 59 12.57 -18.51 -0.85
CA GLY A 59 12.14 -19.62 0.00
C GLY A 59 13.04 -19.75 1.24
N GLY A 60 12.47 -19.75 2.44
CA GLY A 60 13.18 -19.70 3.71
C GLY A 60 13.49 -18.29 4.24
N TYR A 61 13.08 -17.23 3.55
CA TYR A 61 13.08 -15.86 4.10
C TYR A 61 11.96 -15.73 5.12
N PHE A 62 11.91 -14.64 5.88
CA PHE A 62 10.90 -14.46 6.91
C PHE A 62 10.04 -13.20 6.73
N LEU A 63 8.77 -13.33 7.11
CA LEU A 63 7.89 -12.20 7.39
C LEU A 63 7.61 -12.10 8.88
N SER A 64 7.50 -10.87 9.37
CA SER A 64 7.14 -10.58 10.75
C SER A 64 6.40 -9.26 10.89
N ASP A 65 5.48 -9.19 11.85
CA ASP A 65 4.83 -8.00 12.40
C ASP A 65 5.46 -7.57 13.75
N ASP A 66 6.52 -8.27 14.19
CA ASP A 66 7.21 -8.06 15.45
C ASP A 66 8.69 -7.70 15.24
N LYS A 67 9.06 -6.48 15.63
CA LYS A 67 10.44 -5.96 15.52
C LYS A 67 11.46 -6.75 16.34
N THR A 68 11.00 -7.47 17.36
CA THR A 68 11.86 -8.24 18.27
C THR A 68 12.07 -9.67 17.78
N MET A 69 11.29 -10.11 16.79
CA MET A 69 11.35 -11.45 16.22
C MET A 69 11.19 -11.39 14.69
N LEU A 70 12.28 -11.04 13.98
CA LEU A 70 12.23 -10.94 12.52
C LEU A 70 12.01 -12.29 11.81
N SER A 71 12.25 -13.40 12.49
CA SER A 71 12.08 -14.77 11.98
C SER A 71 10.73 -15.41 12.28
N LYS A 72 9.67 -14.60 12.49
CA LYS A 72 8.37 -15.06 13.02
C LYS A 72 7.67 -16.08 12.11
N TRP A 73 7.60 -15.83 10.80
CA TRP A 73 7.03 -16.78 9.83
C TRP A 73 7.99 -16.99 8.67
N ALA A 74 8.35 -18.24 8.40
CA ALA A 74 9.20 -18.60 7.28
C ALA A 74 8.38 -18.79 5.99
N ILE A 75 8.78 -18.13 4.92
CA ILE A 75 8.30 -18.43 3.57
C ILE A 75 8.68 -19.88 3.24
N PRO A 76 7.77 -20.70 2.66
CA PRO A 76 8.07 -22.08 2.27
C PRO A 76 9.35 -22.22 1.46
N LYS A 77 10.00 -23.38 1.54
CA LYS A 77 11.23 -23.64 0.78
C LYS A 77 10.96 -23.60 -0.73
N ASN A 78 12.00 -23.27 -1.52
CA ASN A 78 11.98 -23.28 -2.99
C ASN A 78 10.97 -22.33 -3.65
N VAL A 79 10.63 -21.22 -2.99
CA VAL A 79 9.74 -20.19 -3.53
C VAL A 79 10.54 -19.21 -4.37
N ILE A 80 10.18 -19.07 -5.64
CA ILE A 80 10.81 -18.17 -6.60
C ILE A 80 9.80 -17.10 -7.01
N ILE A 81 10.15 -15.84 -6.81
CA ILE A 81 9.41 -14.71 -7.39
C ILE A 81 10.08 -14.36 -8.72
N LYS A 82 9.31 -14.40 -9.81
CA LYS A 82 9.84 -14.03 -11.13
C LYS A 82 10.30 -12.57 -11.14
N SER A 83 11.19 -12.23 -12.08
CA SER A 83 11.54 -10.84 -12.40
C SER A 83 10.28 -9.99 -12.56
N LYS A 84 10.20 -8.85 -11.84
CA LYS A 84 9.03 -7.97 -11.79
C LYS A 84 7.73 -8.65 -11.35
N GLY A 85 7.83 -9.79 -10.66
CA GLY A 85 6.71 -10.60 -10.20
C GLY A 85 6.35 -10.35 -8.74
N PHE A 86 5.25 -10.97 -8.32
CA PHE A 86 4.67 -10.82 -6.99
C PHE A 86 4.54 -12.19 -6.30
N LEU A 87 4.67 -12.20 -4.98
CA LEU A 87 4.28 -13.30 -4.10
C LEU A 87 3.14 -12.83 -3.20
N LEU A 88 2.05 -13.59 -3.19
CA LEU A 88 0.86 -13.29 -2.40
C LEU A 88 0.83 -14.18 -1.16
N VAL A 89 0.74 -13.56 0.00
CA VAL A 89 0.75 -14.21 1.31
C VAL A 89 -0.52 -13.83 2.07
N LEU A 90 -1.18 -14.84 2.63
CA LEU A 90 -2.35 -14.69 3.50
C LEU A 90 -1.88 -14.49 4.94
N ALA A 91 -2.25 -13.36 5.53
CA ALA A 91 -1.96 -13.05 6.93
C ALA A 91 -3.19 -13.35 7.80
N ASP A 92 -3.48 -14.63 8.00
CA ASP A 92 -4.75 -15.09 8.58
C ASP A 92 -4.59 -15.87 9.90
N ASN A 93 -3.37 -15.98 10.42
CA ASN A 93 -3.03 -16.78 11.59
C ASN A 93 -3.45 -18.26 11.48
N GLN A 94 -3.34 -18.85 10.28
CA GLN A 94 -3.67 -20.24 10.02
C GLN A 94 -2.46 -21.03 9.47
N PRO A 95 -1.34 -21.09 10.21
CA PRO A 95 -0.10 -21.69 9.70
C PRO A 95 -0.23 -23.19 9.39
N ASN A 96 -1.19 -23.88 10.01
CA ASN A 96 -1.45 -25.31 9.81
C ASN A 96 -2.07 -25.64 8.44
N LYS A 97 -2.52 -24.64 7.67
CA LYS A 97 -3.03 -24.85 6.30
C LYS A 97 -1.91 -25.10 5.28
N GLY A 98 -0.66 -24.89 5.67
CA GLY A 98 0.47 -24.94 4.75
C GLY A 98 0.43 -23.79 3.74
N GLY A 99 1.18 -23.91 2.65
CA GLY A 99 1.23 -22.87 1.61
C GLY A 99 1.71 -21.52 2.14
N PHE A 100 1.03 -20.44 1.73
CA PHE A 100 1.40 -19.07 2.06
C PHE A 100 0.50 -18.46 3.13
N HIS A 101 0.21 -19.21 4.20
CA HIS A 101 -0.56 -18.75 5.36
C HIS A 101 0.38 -18.44 6.53
N THR A 102 0.37 -17.20 7.03
CA THR A 102 1.23 -16.81 8.15
C THR A 102 0.68 -17.28 9.51
N ASN A 103 1.55 -17.26 10.53
CA ASN A 103 1.18 -17.48 11.93
C ASN A 103 0.82 -16.17 12.66
N PHE A 104 0.38 -15.15 11.91
CA PHE A 104 -0.07 -13.87 12.45
C PHE A 104 -1.16 -13.28 11.55
N LYS A 105 -1.81 -12.21 12.02
CA LYS A 105 -2.83 -11.47 11.27
C LYS A 105 -2.52 -9.99 11.33
N LEU A 106 -2.96 -9.24 10.33
CA LEU A 106 -2.70 -7.81 10.28
C LEU A 106 -3.67 -7.02 11.17
N SER A 107 -3.15 -6.01 11.85
CA SER A 107 -3.94 -5.07 12.63
C SER A 107 -4.60 -4.03 11.74
N SER A 108 -5.94 -3.91 11.83
CA SER A 108 -6.68 -2.83 11.16
C SER A 108 -6.29 -1.42 11.66
N LYS A 109 -5.61 -1.30 12.80
CA LYS A 109 -5.12 -0.02 13.32
C LYS A 109 -3.78 0.43 12.72
N GLY A 110 -3.13 -0.45 11.94
CA GLY A 110 -1.79 -0.22 11.40
C GLY A 110 -0.69 -0.79 12.30
N GLU A 111 0.38 -1.26 11.67
CA GLU A 111 1.60 -1.76 12.34
C GLU A 111 2.81 -1.68 11.39
N THR A 112 3.92 -2.33 11.76
CA THR A 112 5.09 -2.43 10.87
C THR A 112 5.33 -3.89 10.51
N LEU A 113 5.40 -4.17 9.22
CA LEU A 113 5.86 -5.45 8.70
C LEU A 113 7.33 -5.38 8.34
N TYR A 114 7.98 -6.53 8.50
CA TYR A 114 9.40 -6.75 8.27
C TYR A 114 9.57 -7.96 7.35
N LEU A 115 10.49 -7.83 6.41
CA LEU A 115 10.94 -8.88 5.52
C LEU A 115 12.43 -9.05 5.74
N SER A 116 12.88 -10.25 6.08
CA SER A 116 14.29 -10.57 6.33
C SER A 116 14.75 -11.78 5.53
N ASP A 117 16.05 -11.86 5.27
CA ASP A 117 16.67 -12.99 4.58
C ASP A 117 16.76 -14.25 5.47
N LYS A 118 17.32 -15.33 4.93
CA LYS A 118 17.51 -16.62 5.63
C LYS A 118 18.41 -16.52 6.87
N GLN A 119 19.29 -15.52 6.90
CA GLN A 119 20.21 -15.26 7.99
C GLN A 119 19.59 -14.33 9.05
N GLY A 120 18.39 -13.83 8.81
CA GLY A 120 17.68 -12.91 9.69
C GLY A 120 18.04 -11.44 9.47
N ASN A 121 18.80 -11.10 8.43
CA ASN A 121 19.10 -9.71 8.11
C ASN A 121 17.86 -9.03 7.55
N LEU A 122 17.55 -7.83 8.04
CA LEU A 122 16.43 -7.05 7.55
C LEU A 122 16.65 -6.64 6.09
N ILE A 123 15.74 -7.05 5.21
CA ILE A 123 15.67 -6.60 3.82
C ILE A 123 14.79 -5.35 3.78
N HIS A 124 13.48 -5.47 4.01
CA HIS A 124 12.51 -4.39 3.86
C HIS A 124 11.65 -4.23 5.11
N LYS A 125 11.11 -3.02 5.32
CA LYS A 125 10.02 -2.80 6.25
C LYS A 125 8.95 -1.87 5.69
N LEU A 126 7.69 -2.21 5.94
CA LEU A 126 6.55 -1.36 5.61
C LEU A 126 5.79 -1.04 6.89
N LYS A 127 5.91 0.20 7.35
CA LYS A 127 5.01 0.75 8.37
C LYS A 127 3.75 1.23 7.67
N PHE A 128 2.63 0.56 7.90
CA PHE A 128 1.33 0.95 7.38
C PHE A 128 0.47 1.55 8.50
N LYS A 129 -0.46 2.40 8.09
CA LYS A 129 -1.35 3.14 8.98
C LYS A 129 -2.69 2.41 9.09
N ARG A 130 -3.65 2.97 9.83
CA ARG A 130 -5.01 2.42 9.95
C ARG A 130 -5.57 1.98 8.59
N GLN A 131 -6.05 0.75 8.51
CA GLN A 131 -6.56 0.17 7.28
C GLN A 131 -8.08 0.38 7.15
N TYR A 132 -8.53 0.54 5.92
CA TYR A 132 -9.94 0.78 5.57
C TYR A 132 -10.47 -0.38 4.76
N ARG A 133 -11.79 -0.57 4.85
CA ARG A 133 -12.47 -1.67 4.19
C ARG A 133 -12.20 -1.66 2.68
N ASP A 134 -11.54 -2.71 2.21
CA ASP A 134 -11.14 -2.94 0.81
C ASP A 134 -10.38 -1.78 0.19
N ILE A 135 -9.50 -1.19 0.98
CA ILE A 135 -8.49 -0.24 0.55
C ILE A 135 -7.16 -0.82 1.01
N SER A 136 -6.23 -0.95 0.08
CA SER A 136 -4.89 -1.41 0.41
C SER A 136 -3.97 -0.23 0.70
N TYR A 137 -2.81 -0.54 1.28
CA TYR A 137 -1.73 0.40 1.52
C TYR A 137 -0.41 -0.18 1.04
N GLY A 138 0.41 0.60 0.37
CA GLY A 138 1.59 0.03 -0.28
C GLY A 138 2.49 1.05 -0.95
N LEU A 139 3.50 0.54 -1.65
CA LEU A 139 4.48 1.30 -2.40
C LEU A 139 3.92 1.72 -3.77
N PHE A 140 4.17 2.96 -4.17
CA PHE A 140 3.79 3.47 -5.47
C PHE A 140 4.97 4.13 -6.20
N PRO A 141 5.22 3.79 -7.48
CA PRO A 141 4.78 2.55 -8.15
C PRO A 141 5.32 1.31 -7.41
N ASP A 142 5.15 0.09 -7.95
CA ASP A 142 5.71 -1.12 -7.32
C ASP A 142 7.20 -0.98 -6.99
N GLY A 143 7.58 -1.22 -5.74
CA GLY A 143 8.95 -1.00 -5.24
C GLY A 143 9.40 0.48 -5.21
N GLY A 144 8.50 1.43 -5.39
CA GLY A 144 8.73 2.86 -5.30
C GLY A 144 8.87 3.37 -3.85
N THR A 145 9.16 4.66 -3.71
CA THR A 145 9.39 5.29 -2.40
C THR A 145 8.13 5.89 -1.78
N GLU A 146 7.10 6.18 -2.58
CA GLU A 146 5.84 6.72 -2.10
C GLU A 146 5.04 5.61 -1.41
N LYS A 147 4.51 5.89 -0.22
CA LYS A 147 3.60 4.99 0.50
C LYS A 147 2.23 5.62 0.58
N ARG A 148 1.21 4.95 0.08
CA ARG A 148 -0.14 5.51 -0.03
C ARG A 148 -1.20 4.43 0.06
N TYR A 149 -2.43 4.86 0.32
CA TYR A 149 -3.57 4.01 0.11
C TYR A 149 -3.91 3.97 -1.38
N MET A 150 -4.41 2.83 -1.84
CA MET A 150 -4.80 2.60 -3.22
C MET A 150 -6.03 1.72 -3.32
N ASN A 151 -6.63 1.67 -4.51
CA ASN A 151 -7.54 0.57 -4.82
C ASN A 151 -6.74 -0.72 -4.78
N VAL A 152 -7.39 -1.80 -4.35
CA VAL A 152 -6.72 -3.08 -4.17
C VAL A 152 -6.13 -3.57 -5.49
N SER A 153 -4.82 -3.81 -5.51
CA SER A 153 -4.06 -4.23 -6.69
C SER A 153 -3.30 -5.54 -6.47
N ILE A 154 -3.60 -6.29 -5.40
CA ILE A 154 -3.04 -7.62 -5.09
C ILE A 154 -2.91 -8.50 -6.35
N GLY A 155 -1.67 -8.90 -6.65
CA GLY A 155 -1.25 -9.72 -7.78
C GLY A 155 -1.06 -8.94 -9.09
N LYS A 156 -1.21 -7.62 -9.07
CA LYS A 156 -1.17 -6.72 -10.23
C LYS A 156 -0.29 -5.52 -9.92
N LYS A 157 0.08 -4.75 -10.95
CA LYS A 157 0.85 -3.53 -10.76
C LYS A 157 0.07 -2.49 -9.97
N ASN A 158 0.75 -1.80 -9.06
CA ASN A 158 0.21 -0.61 -8.41
C ASN A 158 0.14 0.53 -9.45
N LEU A 159 -1.05 0.77 -10.00
CA LEU A 159 -1.29 1.80 -11.01
C LEU A 159 -1.82 3.10 -10.39
N SER A 160 -1.41 4.24 -10.97
CA SER A 160 -2.07 5.51 -10.68
C SER A 160 -3.41 5.54 -11.41
N THR A 161 -4.50 5.30 -10.70
CA THR A 161 -5.78 5.86 -11.13
C THR A 161 -5.77 7.34 -10.76
N GLN A 162 -5.23 8.18 -11.65
CA GLN A 162 -5.54 9.61 -11.65
C GLN A 162 -7.05 9.76 -11.79
N VAL A 163 -7.65 10.64 -10.99
CA VAL A 163 -9.08 10.94 -11.11
C VAL A 163 -9.27 12.12 -12.05
N LEU A 164 -10.18 11.93 -13.01
CA LEU A 164 -10.74 12.96 -13.86
C LEU A 164 -11.60 13.92 -13.03
N GLY A 165 -11.20 15.20 -12.96
CA GLY A 165 -12.05 16.30 -12.50
C GLY A 165 -11.91 16.71 -11.03
N PHE A 166 -10.73 17.22 -10.64
CA PHE A 166 -10.56 17.95 -9.38
C PHE A 166 -9.92 19.31 -9.63
N ASP A 167 -10.46 20.37 -9.02
CA ASP A 167 -9.77 21.66 -8.90
C ASP A 167 -8.69 21.55 -7.81
N TYR A 168 -7.54 21.01 -8.23
CA TYR A 168 -6.38 20.69 -7.39
C TYR A 168 -5.78 21.90 -6.66
N THR A 169 -6.05 23.12 -7.17
CA THR A 169 -5.38 24.34 -6.72
C THR A 169 -5.84 24.81 -5.34
N LYS A 170 -7.08 24.50 -4.92
CA LYS A 170 -7.62 24.89 -3.60
C LYS A 170 -7.27 23.92 -2.48
N ALA A 171 -7.25 22.61 -2.74
CA ALA A 171 -6.98 21.57 -1.73
C ALA A 171 -5.53 21.60 -1.21
N ASN A 172 -4.57 21.99 -2.07
CA ASN A 172 -3.15 22.02 -1.73
C ASN A 172 -2.75 23.07 -0.68
N LYS A 173 -3.57 24.11 -0.44
CA LYS A 173 -3.26 25.15 0.57
C LYS A 173 -3.33 24.67 2.02
N GLN A 174 -3.93 23.49 2.29
CA GLN A 174 -4.08 22.96 3.65
C GLN A 174 -3.52 21.54 3.82
N LYS A 175 -2.70 21.02 2.89
CA LYS A 175 -2.16 19.64 2.99
C LYS A 175 -3.25 18.55 3.13
N ILE A 176 -4.43 18.76 2.51
CA ILE A 176 -5.50 17.76 2.44
C ILE A 176 -5.54 17.21 1.01
N LYS A 177 -5.43 15.88 0.84
CA LYS A 177 -5.49 15.22 -0.48
C LYS A 177 -6.71 14.31 -0.57
N LEU A 178 -7.35 14.25 -1.73
CA LEU A 178 -8.49 13.37 -1.98
C LEU A 178 -8.13 12.36 -3.07
N HIS A 179 -8.43 11.08 -2.83
CA HIS A 179 -8.30 10.02 -3.82
C HIS A 179 -9.65 9.33 -4.00
N VAL A 180 -10.12 9.17 -5.23
CA VAL A 180 -11.36 8.41 -5.47
C VAL A 180 -11.10 6.93 -5.35
N ASN A 181 -11.98 6.24 -4.63
CA ASN A 181 -12.14 4.80 -4.75
C ASN A 181 -13.20 4.54 -5.83
N ALA A 182 -12.75 4.23 -7.04
CA ALA A 182 -13.60 4.07 -8.21
C ALA A 182 -14.47 2.80 -8.13
N GLU A 183 -14.02 1.77 -7.42
CA GLU A 183 -14.74 0.50 -7.28
C GLU A 183 -15.82 0.54 -6.20
N LYS A 184 -15.72 1.49 -5.25
CA LYS A 184 -16.68 1.63 -4.14
C LYS A 184 -17.49 2.91 -4.13
N SER A 185 -17.42 3.69 -5.21
CA SER A 185 -18.09 4.99 -5.30
C SER A 185 -17.74 5.88 -4.10
N GLY A 186 -16.46 6.15 -3.83
CA GLY A 186 -16.07 6.86 -2.60
C GLY A 186 -14.82 7.74 -2.72
N PHE A 187 -14.46 8.40 -1.62
CA PHE A 187 -13.20 9.15 -1.49
C PHE A 187 -12.40 8.67 -0.29
N VAL A 188 -11.08 8.67 -0.46
CA VAL A 188 -10.09 8.52 0.58
C VAL A 188 -9.50 9.92 0.81
N VAL A 189 -9.79 10.50 1.97
CA VAL A 189 -9.32 11.81 2.42
C VAL A 189 -8.03 11.63 3.19
N TYR A 190 -6.94 12.22 2.73
CA TYR A 190 -5.68 12.26 3.44
C TYR A 190 -5.57 13.59 4.16
N ASN A 191 -5.35 13.52 5.47
CA ASN A 191 -5.13 14.69 6.30
C ASN A 191 -3.65 14.73 6.73
N ASP A 192 -2.87 15.59 6.06
CA ASP A 192 -1.47 15.84 6.39
C ASP A 192 -1.31 17.20 7.11
N THR A 193 -2.39 17.76 7.70
CA THR A 193 -2.34 19.03 8.46
C THR A 193 -1.65 18.88 9.81
N GLY A 194 -1.74 17.70 10.44
CA GLY A 194 -1.37 17.48 11.84
C GLY A 194 -2.43 17.97 12.85
N GLU A 195 -3.63 18.32 12.37
CA GLU A 195 -4.75 18.78 13.18
C GLU A 195 -6.03 17.98 12.84
N MET A 196 -6.94 17.86 13.81
CA MET A 196 -8.25 17.25 13.58
C MET A 196 -9.09 18.03 12.55
N VAL A 197 -9.48 17.37 11.46
CA VAL A 197 -10.35 17.96 10.44
C VAL A 197 -11.73 17.31 10.45
N ARG A 198 -12.80 18.12 10.50
CA ARG A 198 -14.17 17.62 10.35
C ARG A 198 -14.48 17.35 8.88
N VAL A 199 -15.16 16.24 8.63
CA VAL A 199 -15.66 15.83 7.31
C VAL A 199 -17.17 15.72 7.37
N ILE A 200 -17.86 16.35 6.42
CA ILE A 200 -19.32 16.32 6.31
C ILE A 200 -19.69 16.07 4.85
N LEU A 201 -20.57 15.13 4.59
CA LEU A 201 -21.19 14.94 3.27
C LEU A 201 -22.68 15.27 3.38
N ARG A 202 -23.19 16.12 2.51
CA ARG A 202 -24.61 16.53 2.48
C ARG A 202 -25.15 16.68 1.06
N ASN A 203 -26.47 16.62 0.88
CA ASN A 203 -27.12 16.95 -0.40
C ASN A 203 -27.51 18.44 -0.48
N SER A 204 -28.15 18.83 -1.59
CA SER A 204 -28.62 20.21 -1.83
C SER A 204 -29.75 20.67 -0.90
N LYS A 205 -30.33 19.78 -0.10
CA LYS A 205 -31.34 20.09 0.92
C LYS A 205 -30.73 20.17 2.33
N ASP A 206 -29.40 20.24 2.43
CA ASP A 206 -28.63 20.19 3.67
C ASP A 206 -28.80 18.90 4.51
N GLN A 207 -29.38 17.85 3.94
CA GLN A 207 -29.44 16.55 4.60
C GLN A 207 -28.02 15.96 4.66
N VAL A 208 -27.57 15.62 5.87
CA VAL A 208 -26.23 15.07 6.12
C VAL A 208 -26.24 13.55 6.01
N PHE A 209 -25.35 13.02 5.18
CA PHE A 209 -25.17 11.58 4.95
C PHE A 209 -23.91 11.02 5.60
N HIS A 210 -22.90 11.86 5.81
CA HIS A 210 -21.68 11.47 6.51
C HIS A 210 -21.22 12.59 7.43
N ARG A 211 -20.75 12.22 8.62
CA ARG A 211 -20.09 13.14 9.55
C ARG A 211 -18.97 12.41 10.27
N SER A 212 -17.74 12.84 10.10
CA SER A 212 -16.59 12.29 10.83
C SER A 212 -15.57 13.36 11.19
N LYS A 213 -14.55 12.95 11.95
CA LYS A 213 -13.34 13.72 12.25
C LYS A 213 -12.14 12.89 11.81
N ILE A 214 -11.12 13.53 11.25
CA ILE A 214 -9.86 12.89 10.83
C ILE A 214 -8.74 13.57 11.61
N GLU A 215 -8.28 12.92 12.68
CA GLU A 215 -7.13 13.30 13.53
C GLU A 215 -5.82 12.75 12.95
N ASP A 216 -5.55 12.99 11.68
CA ASP A 216 -4.38 12.47 10.93
C ASP A 216 -4.60 11.11 10.26
N GLN A 217 -3.86 10.86 9.17
CA GLN A 217 -3.60 9.51 8.63
C GLN A 217 -4.65 8.83 7.76
N THR A 218 -5.65 9.60 7.31
CA THR A 218 -6.61 9.28 6.23
C THR A 218 -8.01 8.91 6.75
N GLY A 219 -9.08 9.15 6.00
CA GLY A 219 -10.44 8.71 6.28
C GLY A 219 -11.20 8.36 4.99
N MET A 220 -12.15 7.43 5.04
CA MET A 220 -12.94 7.03 3.88
C MET A 220 -14.33 7.66 3.93
N ILE A 221 -14.80 8.15 2.78
CA ILE A 221 -16.15 8.61 2.54
C ILE A 221 -16.75 7.69 1.48
N ASP A 222 -17.77 6.95 1.87
CA ASP A 222 -18.50 6.04 0.98
C ASP A 222 -19.71 6.78 0.39
N LEU A 223 -19.88 6.72 -0.93
CA LEU A 223 -21.08 7.22 -1.63
C LEU A 223 -21.91 6.07 -2.22
N GLY A 224 -21.52 4.81 -2.04
CA GLY A 224 -22.16 3.65 -2.64
C GLY A 224 -23.66 3.58 -2.35
N GLY A 225 -24.05 3.85 -1.10
CA GLY A 225 -25.46 3.87 -0.66
C GLY A 225 -26.25 5.15 -0.96
N LEU A 226 -25.67 6.12 -1.68
CA LEU A 226 -26.34 7.37 -2.02
C LEU A 226 -27.08 7.27 -3.35
N GLU A 227 -28.21 7.94 -3.51
CA GLU A 227 -28.86 8.04 -4.82
C GLU A 227 -28.02 8.89 -5.80
N PRO A 228 -28.11 8.67 -7.12
CA PRO A 228 -27.57 9.59 -8.12
C PRO A 228 -28.01 11.03 -7.83
N GLY A 229 -27.08 11.98 -7.92
CA GLY A 229 -27.36 13.35 -7.54
C GLY A 229 -26.13 14.20 -7.21
N LYS A 230 -26.41 15.42 -6.76
CA LYS A 230 -25.38 16.41 -6.38
C LYS A 230 -25.20 16.41 -4.86
N TYR A 231 -23.94 16.30 -4.43
CA TYR A 231 -23.54 16.32 -3.04
C TYR A 231 -22.47 17.38 -2.79
N GLU A 232 -22.40 17.87 -1.56
CA GLU A 232 -21.32 18.69 -1.05
C GLU A 232 -20.55 17.91 0.01
N LEU A 233 -19.25 17.76 -0.23
CA LEU A 233 -18.29 17.25 0.73
C LEU A 233 -17.54 18.43 1.35
N GLN A 234 -17.79 18.69 2.61
CA GLN A 234 -17.02 19.64 3.41
C GLN A 234 -15.89 18.93 4.15
N ILE A 235 -14.68 19.46 4.06
CA ILE A 235 -13.50 19.00 4.79
C ILE A 235 -12.82 20.21 5.42
N GLY A 236 -12.99 20.35 6.73
CA GLY A 236 -12.59 21.56 7.45
C GLY A 236 -13.36 22.78 6.92
N LYS A 237 -12.63 23.73 6.35
CA LYS A 237 -13.20 24.93 5.70
C LYS A 237 -13.44 24.76 4.19
N ASN A 238 -12.98 23.66 3.60
CA ASN A 238 -13.08 23.42 2.16
C ASN A 238 -14.39 22.73 1.83
N ILE A 239 -14.99 23.09 0.70
CA ILE A 239 -16.21 22.46 0.17
C ILE A 239 -15.91 21.96 -1.25
N TYR A 240 -16.22 20.70 -1.49
CA TYR A 240 -16.08 19.99 -2.75
C TYR A 240 -17.47 19.63 -3.26
N LYS A 241 -17.73 19.89 -4.55
CA LYS A 241 -18.98 19.45 -5.20
C LYS A 241 -18.75 18.10 -5.83
N ILE A 242 -19.66 17.17 -5.57
CA ILE A 242 -19.62 15.80 -6.08
C ILE A 242 -20.88 15.58 -6.90
N VAL A 243 -20.72 15.00 -8.09
CA VAL A 243 -21.84 14.50 -8.88
C VAL A 243 -21.73 12.99 -8.90
N LYS A 244 -22.70 12.31 -8.27
CA LYS A 244 -22.86 10.87 -8.39
C LYS A 244 -23.78 10.60 -9.58
N GLN A 245 -23.29 9.85 -10.57
CA GLN A 245 -24.08 9.36 -11.70
C GLN A 245 -24.77 8.05 -11.33
#